data_AF-J0NAZ2-F1
#
_entry.id   AF-J0NAZ2-F1
#
_cell.length_a   1.000
_cell.length_b   1.000
_cell.length_c   1.000
_cell.angle_alpha   90.00
_cell.angle_beta   90.00
_cell.angle_gamma   90.00
#
_symmetry.space_group_name_H-M   'P 1'
#
loop_
_entity.id
_entity.type
_entity.pdbx_description
1 polymer ?
#
loop_
_entity_poly.entity_id
_entity_poly.type
_entity_poly.pdbx_seq_one_letter_code
_entity_poly.pdbx_strand_id
1 'polypeptide(L)'
;MLFFLLENLNKGQSMDSFFIRELHGILMNFLLPNKGAFKTADNTILGASFETTPHFQAPMAMKEWCDNLNYKMKTLQDKEEKLKAILEQRILFERIHPFSDGNGRVGC
;
A
#
# COMPACT_ATOMS: atom_id res chain seq x y z
N MET A 1 -0.86 -13.70 7.56
CA MET A 1 -1.34 -12.34 7.29
C MET A 1 -2.10 -11.75 8.48
N LEU A 2 -3.27 -12.29 8.89
CA LEU A 2 -4.07 -11.73 9.99
C LEU A 2 -3.26 -11.56 11.30
N PHE A 3 -2.52 -12.60 11.72
CA PHE A 3 -1.68 -12.52 12.92
C PHE A 3 -0.62 -11.42 12.84
N PHE A 4 0.03 -11.27 11.67
CA PHE A 4 1.01 -10.21 11.44
C PHE A 4 0.39 -8.81 11.56
N LEU A 5 -0.82 -8.62 11.02
CA LEU A 5 -1.54 -7.34 11.13
C LEU A 5 -1.91 -7.03 12.59
N LEU A 6 -2.47 -8.01 13.32
CA LEU A 6 -2.85 -7.84 14.73
C LEU A 6 -1.64 -7.56 15.62
N GLU A 7 -0.52 -8.24 15.38
CA GLU A 7 0.71 -8.03 16.13
C GLU A 7 1.28 -6.61 15.92
N ASN A 8 1.33 -6.16 14.66
CA ASN A 8 1.83 -4.82 14.34
C ASN A 8 0.88 -3.70 14.81
N LEU A 9 -0.43 -3.97 14.80
CA LEU A 9 -1.42 -3.06 15.39
C LEU A 9 -1.18 -2.89 16.90
N ASN A 10 -0.96 -3.98 17.63
CA ASN A 10 -0.66 -3.93 19.07
C ASN A 10 0.66 -3.20 19.38
N LYS A 11 1.62 -3.24 18.47
CA LYS A 11 2.90 -2.51 18.58
C LYS A 11 2.78 -1.02 18.24
N GLY A 12 1.64 -0.59 17.68
CA GLY A 12 1.49 0.77 17.17
C GLY A 12 2.45 1.08 16.01
N GLN A 13 2.79 0.06 15.22
CA GLN A 13 3.70 0.19 14.08
C GLN A 13 3.16 1.24 13.09
N SER A 14 3.99 2.22 12.74
CA SER A 14 3.65 3.20 11.70
C SER A 14 3.68 2.56 10.32
N MET A 15 2.87 3.08 9.40
CA MET A 15 2.90 2.65 8.01
C MET A 15 4.20 3.10 7.36
N ASP A 16 4.99 2.16 6.84
CA ASP A 16 6.16 2.47 6.03
C ASP A 16 6.29 1.50 4.85
N SER A 17 7.23 1.80 3.95
CA SER A 17 7.48 0.97 2.77
C SER A 17 7.87 -0.46 3.13
N PHE A 18 8.57 -0.66 4.24
CA PHE A 18 9.01 -1.99 4.69
C PHE A 18 7.80 -2.82 5.12
N PHE A 19 6.94 -2.28 5.99
CA PHE A 19 5.73 -2.93 6.46
C PHE A 19 4.81 -3.38 5.31
N ILE A 20 4.58 -2.52 4.32
CA ILE A 20 3.72 -2.84 3.17
C ILE A 20 4.35 -3.95 2.32
N ARG A 21 5.67 -3.92 2.13
CA ARG A 21 6.40 -4.95 1.39
C ARG A 21 6.41 -6.29 2.12
N GLU A 22 6.53 -6.29 3.44
CA GLU A 22 6.40 -7.50 4.24
C GLU A 22 4.99 -8.09 4.16
N LEU A 23 3.96 -7.25 4.28
CA LEU A 23 2.58 -7.67 4.12
C LEU A 23 2.35 -8.32 2.75
N HIS A 24 2.82 -7.67 1.67
CA HIS A 24 2.79 -8.25 0.32
C HIS A 24 3.59 -9.55 0.23
N GLY A 25 4.76 -9.61 0.86
CA GLY A 25 5.60 -10.81 0.95
C GLY A 25 4.88 -12.00 1.57
N ILE A 26 4.17 -11.77 2.68
CA ILE A 26 3.36 -12.79 3.36
C ILE A 26 2.18 -13.21 2.49
N LEU A 27 1.49 -12.24 1.89
CA LEU A 27 0.29 -12.48 1.08
C LEU A 27 0.61 -13.26 -0.22
N MET A 28 1.74 -12.97 -0.87
CA MET A 28 2.18 -13.62 -2.11
C MET A 28 3.17 -14.76 -1.88
N ASN A 29 3.31 -15.23 -0.63
CA ASN A 29 4.22 -16.31 -0.33
C ASN A 29 3.84 -17.58 -1.11
N PHE A 30 4.83 -18.22 -1.73
CA PHE A 30 4.68 -19.34 -2.68
C PHE A 30 3.86 -19.07 -3.96
N LEU A 31 3.34 -17.85 -4.16
CA LEU A 31 2.61 -17.48 -5.38
C LEU A 31 3.49 -16.73 -6.39
N LEU A 32 4.37 -15.85 -5.90
CA LEU A 32 5.21 -15.01 -6.75
C LEU A 32 6.70 -15.10 -6.37
N PRO A 33 7.61 -15.11 -7.36
CA PRO A 33 9.05 -15.06 -7.12
C PRO A 33 9.48 -13.69 -6.58
N ASN A 34 8.82 -12.61 -7.00
CA ASN A 34 9.11 -11.22 -6.61
C ASN A 34 8.21 -10.72 -5.46
N LYS A 35 7.70 -11.62 -4.62
CA LYS A 35 6.94 -11.25 -3.42
C LYS A 35 7.71 -10.24 -2.55
N GLY A 36 7.00 -9.23 -2.05
CA GLY A 36 7.58 -8.12 -1.28
C GLY A 36 8.50 -7.16 -2.06
N ALA A 37 8.70 -7.33 -3.37
CA ALA A 37 9.39 -6.36 -4.22
C ALA A 37 8.38 -5.50 -4.98
N PHE A 38 8.66 -4.21 -5.10
CA PHE A 38 7.89 -3.35 -6.01
C PHE A 38 8.07 -3.81 -7.46
N LYS A 39 7.13 -3.40 -8.32
CA LYS A 39 7.16 -3.73 -9.75
C LYS A 39 8.44 -3.21 -10.39
N THR A 40 9.00 -4.03 -11.28
CA THR A 40 10.20 -3.71 -12.08
C THR A 40 9.88 -3.47 -13.55
N ALA A 41 8.59 -3.57 -13.90
CA ALA A 41 8.02 -3.25 -15.19
C ALA A 41 6.70 -2.54 -14.96
N ASP A 42 6.28 -1.72 -15.92
CA ASP A 42 5.01 -1.01 -15.84
C ASP A 42 3.84 -2.00 -15.90
N ASN A 43 2.77 -1.70 -15.17
CA ASN A 43 1.57 -2.52 -15.12
C ASN A 43 0.32 -1.65 -15.32
N THR A 44 -0.76 -2.29 -15.76
CA THR A 44 -2.02 -1.62 -16.06
C THR A 44 -3.16 -2.36 -15.40
N ILE A 45 -4.15 -1.61 -14.92
CA ILE A 45 -5.41 -2.17 -14.42
C ILE A 45 -6.37 -2.25 -15.61
N LEU A 46 -6.76 -3.47 -16.00
CA LEU A 46 -7.69 -3.65 -17.10
C LEU A 46 -9.04 -2.97 -16.80
N GLY A 47 -9.51 -2.15 -17.73
CA GLY A 47 -10.75 -1.39 -17.59
C GLY A 47 -10.63 -0.08 -16.80
N ALA A 48 -9.45 0.24 -16.24
CA ALA A 48 -9.19 1.56 -15.69
C ALA A 48 -8.94 2.57 -16.83
N SER A 49 -9.45 3.80 -16.66
CA SER A 49 -9.21 4.92 -17.58
C SER A 49 -7.94 5.71 -17.25
N PHE A 50 -7.07 5.17 -16.40
CA PHE A 50 -5.83 5.82 -15.96
C PHE A 50 -4.64 4.86 -16.07
N GLU A 51 -3.45 5.43 -16.25
CA GLU A 51 -2.19 4.71 -16.15
C GLU A 51 -1.73 4.66 -14.69
N THR A 52 -1.12 3.53 -14.31
CA THR A 52 -0.53 3.41 -12.97
C THR A 52 0.83 4.10 -12.93
N THR A 53 1.33 4.39 -11.73
CA THR A 53 2.67 4.99 -11.56
C THR A 53 3.75 4.15 -12.25
N PRO A 54 4.67 4.72 -13.04
CA PRO A 54 5.77 3.97 -13.64
C PRO A 54 6.63 3.23 -12.61
N HIS A 55 7.16 2.06 -12.97
CA HIS A 55 7.89 1.18 -12.05
C HIS A 55 9.05 1.89 -11.32
N PHE A 56 9.81 2.74 -12.02
CA PHE A 56 10.93 3.48 -11.43
C PHE A 56 10.51 4.56 -10.42
N GLN A 57 9.24 4.98 -10.44
CA GLN A 57 8.68 5.96 -9.50
C GLN A 57 7.96 5.30 -8.32
N ALA A 58 7.56 4.03 -8.44
CA ALA A 58 6.80 3.31 -7.42
C ALA A 58 7.44 3.35 -6.01
N PRO A 59 8.77 3.21 -5.84
CA PRO A 59 9.38 3.31 -4.52
C PRO A 59 9.18 4.68 -3.86
N MET A 60 9.36 5.77 -4.61
CA MET A 60 9.19 7.13 -4.09
C MET A 60 7.71 7.43 -3.81
N ALA A 61 6.83 7.08 -4.75
CA ALA A 61 5.39 7.28 -4.59
C ALA A 61 4.84 6.54 -3.35
N MET A 62 5.33 5.32 -3.08
CA MET A 62 4.95 4.58 -1.87
C MET A 62 5.49 5.21 -0.59
N LYS A 63 6.70 5.78 -0.62
CA LYS A 63 7.23 6.52 0.52
C LYS A 63 6.35 7.72 0.85
N GLU A 64 6.02 8.53 -0.17
CA GLU A 64 5.15 9.70 -0.01
C GLU A 64 3.74 9.31 0.45
N TRP A 65 3.20 8.22 -0.07
CA TRP A 65 1.92 7.67 0.36
C TRP A 65 1.90 7.32 1.86
N CYS A 66 2.94 6.62 2.34
CA CYS A 66 3.10 6.28 3.76
C CYS A 66 3.22 7.52 4.64
N ASP A 67 4.09 8.46 4.25
CA ASP A 67 4.33 9.70 4.99
C ASP A 67 3.03 10.52 5.12
N ASN A 68 2.28 10.64 4.02
CA ASN A 68 1.00 11.35 4.01
C ASN A 68 -0.08 10.66 4.85
N LEU A 69 -0.20 9.33 4.78
CA LEU A 69 -1.16 8.58 5.59
C LEU A 69 -0.85 8.75 7.09
N ASN A 70 0.40 8.56 7.49
CA ASN A 70 0.82 8.74 8.88
C ASN A 70 0.56 10.16 9.37
N TYR A 71 0.86 11.18 8.55
CA TYR A 71 0.59 12.57 8.88
C TYR A 71 -0.90 12.83 9.10
N LYS A 72 -1.77 12.36 8.19
CA LYS A 72 -3.23 12.50 8.33
C LYS A 72 -3.74 11.77 9.58
N MET A 73 -3.25 10.55 9.87
CA MET A 73 -3.68 9.78 11.05
C MET A 73 -3.28 10.45 12.38
N LYS A 74 -2.16 11.17 12.39
CA LYS A 74 -1.67 11.91 13.56
C LYS A 74 -2.38 13.26 13.76
N THR A 75 -2.71 13.96 12.69
CA THR A 75 -3.22 15.34 12.76
C THR A 75 -4.74 15.42 12.86
N LEU A 76 -5.46 14.58 12.12
CA LEU A 76 -6.92 14.55 12.15
C LEU A 76 -7.40 14.08 13.53
N GLN A 77 -8.40 14.76 14.07
CA GLN A 77 -9.02 14.40 15.37
C GLN A 77 -10.35 13.69 15.16
N ASP A 78 -11.12 14.13 14.17
CA ASP A 78 -12.42 13.59 13.87
C ASP A 78 -12.35 12.20 13.20
N LYS A 79 -13.29 11.32 13.58
CA LYS A 79 -13.33 9.95 13.08
C LYS A 79 -13.79 9.87 11.63
N GLU A 80 -14.73 10.70 11.21
CA GLU A 80 -15.20 10.72 9.82
C GLU A 80 -14.13 11.26 8.89
N GLU A 81 -13.37 12.28 9.31
CA GLU A 81 -12.22 12.78 8.56
C GLU A 81 -11.13 11.72 8.42
N LYS A 82 -10.83 10.97 9.48
CA LYS A 82 -9.90 9.84 9.39
C LYS A 82 -10.39 8.76 8.43
N LEU A 83 -11.67 8.44 8.47
CA LEU A 83 -12.27 7.47 7.55
C LEU A 83 -12.15 7.94 6.10
N LYS A 84 -12.50 9.20 5.81
CA LYS A 84 -12.35 9.81 4.48
C LYS A 84 -10.89 9.75 4.02
N ALA A 85 -9.95 10.11 4.89
CA ALA A 85 -8.53 10.02 4.58
C ALA A 85 -8.09 8.59 4.23
N ILE A 86 -8.56 7.57 4.95
CA ILE A 86 -8.25 6.16 4.65
C ILE A 86 -8.81 5.76 3.27
N LEU A 87 -10.06 6.15 2.97
CA LEU A 87 -10.70 5.86 1.67
C LEU A 87 -9.98 6.55 0.50
N GLU A 88 -9.52 7.79 0.69
CA GLU A 88 -8.69 8.49 -0.29
C GLU A 88 -7.36 7.76 -0.50
N GLN A 89 -6.68 7.34 0.59
CA GLN A 89 -5.42 6.62 0.49
C GLN A 89 -5.58 5.27 -0.19
N ARG A 90 -6.73 4.59 -0.03
CA ARG A 90 -7.07 3.37 -0.79
C ARG A 90 -7.05 3.61 -2.29
N ILE A 91 -7.68 4.70 -2.75
CA ILE A 91 -7.73 5.07 -4.17
C ILE A 91 -6.32 5.41 -4.68
N LEU A 92 -5.54 6.15 -3.89
CA LEU A 92 -4.16 6.52 -4.25
C LEU A 92 -3.26 5.29 -4.34
N PHE A 93 -3.39 4.34 -3.41
CA PHE A 93 -2.64 3.09 -3.45
C PHE A 93 -2.90 2.31 -4.74
N GLU A 94 -4.16 2.20 -5.16
CA GLU A 94 -4.52 1.54 -6.43
C GLU A 94 -3.98 2.29 -7.65
N ARG A 95 -3.91 3.62 -7.61
CA ARG A 95 -3.28 4.41 -8.68
C ARG A 95 -1.77 4.19 -8.76
N ILE A 96 -1.09 4.03 -7.63
CA ILE A 96 0.33 3.69 -7.61
C ILE A 96 0.53 2.26 -8.15
N HIS A 97 -0.35 1.34 -7.75
CA HIS A 97 -0.31 -0.07 -8.13
C HIS A 97 1.10 -0.68 -8.01
N PRO A 98 1.70 -0.62 -6.79
CA PRO A 98 3.15 -0.72 -6.61
C PRO A 98 3.75 -2.10 -6.84
N PHE A 99 2.95 -3.16 -6.81
CA PHE A 99 3.39 -4.55 -6.96
C PHE A 99 2.99 -5.13 -8.32
N SER A 100 3.65 -6.20 -8.76
CA SER A 100 3.30 -6.87 -10.02
C SER A 100 1.92 -7.52 -10.00
N ASP A 101 1.47 -7.97 -8.83
CA ASP A 101 0.14 -8.52 -8.58
C ASP A 101 -0.18 -8.36 -7.08
N GLY A 102 -1.41 -8.67 -6.65
CA GLY A 102 -1.82 -8.66 -5.25
C GLY A 102 -2.18 -7.29 -4.70
N ASN A 103 -2.06 -6.21 -5.49
CA ASN A 103 -2.34 -4.83 -5.06
C ASN A 103 -3.72 -4.67 -4.40
N GLY A 104 -4.77 -5.23 -5.02
CA GLY A 104 -6.14 -5.17 -4.48
C GLY A 104 -6.31 -5.75 -3.07
N ARG A 105 -5.49 -6.75 -2.72
CA ARG A 105 -5.50 -7.43 -1.43
C ARG A 105 -4.53 -6.80 -0.42
N VAL A 106 -3.47 -6.14 -0.87
CA VAL A 106 -2.54 -5.41 0.01
C VAL A 106 -3.14 -4.09 0.45
N GLY A 107 -3.84 -3.40 -0.45
CA GLY A 107 -4.39 -2.10 -0.14
C GLY A 107 -5.76 -2.12 0.55
N CYS A 108 -6.36 -3.30 0.82
CA CYS A 108 -7.63 -3.41 1.55
C CYS A 108 -7.44 -3.26 3.05
#